data_AF-A0A1Q5B1S6-F1
#
_entry.id   AF-A0A1Q5B1S6-F1
#
_cell.length_a   1.000
_cell.length_b   1.000
_cell.length_c   1.000
_cell.angle_alpha   90.00
_cell.angle_beta   90.00
_cell.angle_gamma   90.00
#
_symmetry.space_group_name_H-M   'P 1'
#
loop_
_entity.id
_entity.type
_entity.pdbx_description
1 polymer ?
#
loop_
_entity_poly.entity_id
_entity_poly.type
_entity_poly.pdbx_seq_one_letter_code
_entity_poly.pdbx_strand_id
1 'polypeptide(L)'
;MSGVLKAEQLWVETFSGLRMRQFDRLLKVVRERGGNGPAGGRPWCLPPADRVLLVAVYYRTNLTMRQLAPLFGCSPATVCRIIQRLGPLLAIEPTPRSADATDRLWIVDGTLIPVRDRNIGASSRNYRCSANV
;
A
#
# COMPACT_ATOMS: atom_id res chain seq x y z
N MET A 1 6.63 -4.94 22.31
CA MET A 1 7.77 -4.40 21.54
C MET A 1 7.30 -3.16 20.81
N SER A 2 7.94 -2.01 21.02
CA SER A 2 7.62 -0.80 20.27
C SER A 2 8.09 -0.96 18.83
N GLY A 3 7.24 -0.62 17.85
CA GLY A 3 7.67 -0.49 16.46
C GLY A 3 8.63 0.67 16.29
N VAL A 4 9.44 0.60 15.22
CA VAL A 4 10.37 1.65 14.78
C VAL A 4 9.66 2.67 13.89
N LEU A 5 8.73 2.21 13.04
CA LEU A 5 7.97 3.07 12.15
C LEU A 5 6.72 3.62 12.85
N LYS A 6 6.65 4.94 12.87
CA LYS A 6 5.50 5.71 13.32
C LYS A 6 5.14 6.75 12.27
N ALA A 7 3.91 7.24 12.29
CA ALA A 7 3.45 8.32 11.41
C ALA A 7 4.06 9.68 11.74
N GLU A 8 5.39 9.75 11.76
CA GLU A 8 6.21 10.94 11.89
C GLU A 8 6.68 11.40 10.51
N GLN A 9 7.02 12.69 10.38
CA GLN A 9 7.35 13.31 9.09
C GLN A 9 8.42 12.53 8.32
N LEU A 10 9.50 12.15 8.99
CA LEU A 10 10.60 11.40 8.41
C LEU A 10 10.12 10.10 7.73
N TRP A 11 9.33 9.29 8.45
CA TRP A 11 8.91 7.97 7.97
C TRP A 11 7.81 8.05 6.93
N VAL A 12 6.88 8.99 7.11
CA VAL A 12 5.82 9.25 6.13
C VAL A 12 6.44 9.64 4.79
N GLU A 13 7.34 10.62 4.79
CA GLU A 13 7.95 11.12 3.55
C GLU A 13 8.85 10.05 2.91
N THR A 14 9.63 9.32 3.70
CA THR A 14 10.55 8.27 3.20
C THR A 14 9.81 7.09 2.57
N PHE A 15 8.79 6.55 3.25
CA PHE A 15 8.20 5.27 2.83
C PHE A 15 6.93 5.40 1.99
N SER A 16 6.21 6.52 2.08
CA SER A 16 5.02 6.73 1.24
C SER A 16 5.32 7.59 0.00
N GLY A 17 6.33 8.46 0.08
CA GLY A 17 6.56 9.51 -0.91
C GLY A 17 5.55 10.68 -0.84
N LEU A 18 4.71 10.72 0.21
CA LEU A 18 3.78 11.81 0.48
C LEU A 18 4.42 12.81 1.43
N ARG A 19 4.24 14.11 1.19
CA ARG A 19 4.48 15.14 2.20
C ARG A 19 3.53 14.94 3.38
N MET A 20 3.92 15.31 4.59
CA MET A 20 3.05 15.18 5.77
C MET A 20 1.64 15.78 5.56
N ARG A 21 1.54 16.96 4.94
CA ARG A 21 0.24 17.61 4.61
C ARG A 21 -0.62 16.80 3.62
N GLN A 22 -0.02 16.00 2.73
CA GLN A 22 -0.76 15.10 1.84
C GLN A 22 -1.21 13.85 2.60
N PHE A 23 -0.37 13.35 3.50
CA PHE A 23 -0.70 12.24 4.38
C PHE A 23 -1.86 12.58 5.33
N ASP A 24 -1.89 13.78 5.92
CA ASP A 24 -3.02 14.23 6.76
C ASP A 24 -4.35 14.25 5.99
N ARG A 25 -4.32 14.68 4.72
CA ARG A 25 -5.48 14.62 3.84
C ARG A 25 -5.92 13.19 3.57
N LEU A 26 -4.96 12.30 3.30
CA LEU A 26 -5.22 10.87 3.12
C LEU A 26 -5.86 10.26 4.38
N LEU A 27 -5.32 10.58 5.56
CA LEU A 27 -5.89 10.15 6.83
C LEU A 27 -7.33 10.60 6.97
N LYS A 28 -7.64 11.87 6.67
CA LYS A 28 -9.00 12.39 6.73
C LYS A 28 -9.95 11.58 5.84
N VAL A 29 -9.58 11.34 4.59
CA VAL A 29 -10.37 10.54 3.64
C VAL A 29 -10.58 9.11 4.15
N VAL A 30 -9.53 8.47 4.68
CA VAL A 30 -9.66 7.10 5.24
C VAL A 30 -10.61 7.07 6.44
N ARG A 31 -10.60 8.11 7.29
CA ARG A 31 -11.52 8.20 8.42
C ARG A 31 -12.97 8.36 7.96
N GLU A 32 -13.22 9.23 6.99
CA GLU A 32 -14.53 9.45 6.38
C GLU A 32 -15.07 8.17 5.72
N ARG A 33 -14.19 7.36 5.13
CA ARG A 33 -14.52 6.05 4.55
C ARG A 33 -14.64 4.90 5.57
N GLY A 34 -14.64 5.20 6.87
CA GLY A 34 -14.85 4.19 7.94
C GLY A 34 -13.57 3.51 8.46
N GLY A 35 -12.38 4.04 8.19
CA GLY A 35 -11.10 3.50 8.64
C GLY A 35 -10.76 3.74 10.12
N ASN A 36 -11.66 4.35 10.90
CA ASN A 36 -11.42 4.66 12.31
C ASN A 36 -11.19 3.42 13.18
N GLY A 37 -11.75 2.28 12.81
CA GLY A 37 -11.64 1.04 13.58
C GLY A 37 -12.97 0.30 13.62
N PRO A 38 -13.12 -0.73 14.46
CA PRO A 38 -14.37 -1.43 14.63
C PRO A 38 -15.29 -0.57 15.50
N ALA A 39 -16.60 -0.57 15.22
CA ALA A 39 -17.57 0.12 16.06
C ALA A 39 -17.77 -0.55 17.44
N GLY A 40 -17.10 -1.68 17.71
CA GLY A 40 -17.12 -2.39 18.99
C GLY A 40 -16.07 -3.51 19.05
N GLY A 41 -15.73 -3.97 20.26
CA GLY A 41 -14.73 -5.02 20.52
C GLY A 41 -13.35 -4.50 20.88
N ARG A 42 -12.33 -5.38 20.84
CA ARG A 42 -10.97 -5.06 21.29
C ARG A 42 -10.36 -3.94 20.41
N PRO A 43 -9.80 -2.88 21.02
CA PRO A 43 -9.15 -1.81 20.26
C PRO A 43 -7.97 -2.34 19.44
N TRP A 44 -7.68 -1.66 18.33
CA TRP A 44 -6.49 -1.96 17.54
C TRP A 44 -5.24 -1.64 18.34
N CYS A 45 -4.19 -2.43 18.16
CA CYS A 45 -2.90 -2.18 18.82
C CYS A 45 -2.11 -1.01 18.19
N LEU A 46 -2.56 -0.49 17.04
CA LEU A 46 -1.90 0.59 16.31
C LEU A 46 -2.82 1.80 16.14
N PRO A 47 -2.31 3.03 16.35
CA PRO A 47 -3.02 4.26 16.05
C PRO A 47 -3.50 4.35 14.60
N PRO A 48 -4.56 5.13 14.29
CA PRO A 48 -5.07 5.28 12.94
C PRO A 48 -4.01 5.70 11.91
N ALA A 49 -3.12 6.62 12.28
CA ALA A 49 -2.08 7.12 11.39
C ALA A 49 -1.06 6.03 11.04
N ASP A 50 -0.58 5.29 12.03
CA ASP A 50 0.38 4.20 11.83
C ASP A 50 -0.21 3.06 10.98
N ARG A 51 -1.51 2.79 11.11
CA ARG A 51 -2.19 1.79 10.26
C ARG A 51 -2.22 2.20 8.79
N VAL A 52 -2.45 3.48 8.50
CA VAL A 52 -2.44 4.01 7.13
C VAL A 52 -1.02 4.03 6.57
N LEU A 53 -0.04 4.45 7.38
CA LEU A 53 1.37 4.37 7.01
C LEU A 53 1.79 2.93 6.70
N LEU A 54 1.37 1.95 7.50
CA LEU A 54 1.64 0.53 7.26
C LEU A 54 1.13 0.06 5.89
N VAL A 55 -0.09 0.43 5.50
CA VAL A 55 -0.61 0.06 4.17
C VAL A 55 0.14 0.80 3.06
N ALA A 56 0.49 2.07 3.27
CA ALA A 56 1.30 2.81 2.30
C ALA A 56 2.68 2.18 2.10
N VAL A 57 3.35 1.76 3.18
CA VAL A 57 4.63 1.05 3.12
C VAL A 57 4.47 -0.29 2.40
N TYR A 58 3.41 -1.04 2.70
CA TYR A 58 3.11 -2.30 2.01
C TYR A 58 2.88 -2.12 0.50
N TYR A 59 2.27 -1.01 0.07
CA TYR A 59 2.07 -0.74 -1.36
C TYR A 59 3.29 -0.13 -2.07
N ARG A 60 4.18 0.55 -1.35
CA ARG A 60 5.37 1.20 -1.94
C ARG A 60 6.65 0.38 -1.84
N THR A 61 6.63 -0.68 -1.05
CA THR A 61 7.81 -1.53 -0.81
C THR A 61 7.44 -3.00 -0.99
N ASN A 62 8.41 -3.82 -1.41
CA ASN A 62 8.24 -5.27 -1.55
C ASN A 62 8.42 -6.03 -0.22
N LEU A 63 8.11 -5.37 0.92
CA LEU A 63 8.26 -5.99 2.23
C LEU A 63 7.13 -6.98 2.51
N THR A 64 7.50 -8.18 2.94
CA THR A 64 6.54 -9.20 3.38
C THR A 64 5.87 -8.79 4.68
N MET A 65 4.68 -9.34 4.98
CA MET A 65 3.97 -9.09 6.24
C MET A 65 4.82 -9.46 7.48
N ARG A 66 5.71 -10.45 7.35
CA ARG A 66 6.65 -10.86 8.40
C ARG A 66 7.75 -9.83 8.64
N GLN A 67 8.20 -9.12 7.60
CA GLN A 67 9.16 -8.03 7.70
C GLN A 67 8.50 -6.74 8.21
N LEU A 68 7.25 -6.48 7.84
CA LEU A 68 6.49 -5.31 8.32
C LEU A 68 6.13 -5.40 9.79
N ALA A 69 5.79 -6.59 10.28
CA ALA A 69 5.39 -6.84 11.66
C ALA A 69 6.34 -6.24 12.72
N PRO A 70 7.67 -6.54 12.70
CA PRO A 70 8.60 -5.95 13.65
C PRO A 70 8.77 -4.43 13.48
N LEU A 71 8.67 -3.90 12.25
CA LEU A 71 8.79 -2.46 11.99
C LEU A 71 7.67 -1.66 12.67
N PHE A 72 6.47 -2.23 12.77
CA PHE A 72 5.32 -1.61 13.44
C PHE A 72 5.06 -2.16 14.85
N GLY A 73 5.92 -3.05 15.37
CA GLY A 73 5.75 -3.62 16.71
C GLY A 73 4.46 -4.42 16.89
N CYS A 74 3.95 -5.03 15.81
CA CYS A 74 2.71 -5.81 15.82
C CYS A 74 2.92 -7.22 15.24
N SER A 75 1.91 -8.08 15.34
CA SER A 75 2.01 -9.45 14.78
C SER A 75 1.80 -9.45 13.26
N PRO A 76 2.37 -10.41 12.51
CA PRO A 76 2.06 -10.56 11.07
C PRO A 76 0.57 -10.74 10.78
N ALA A 77 -0.18 -11.39 11.69
CA ALA A 77 -1.63 -11.50 11.59
C ALA A 77 -2.34 -10.14 11.73
N THR A 78 -1.82 -9.25 12.58
CA THR A 78 -2.29 -7.87 12.68
C THR A 78 -2.05 -7.11 11.38
N VAL A 79 -0.84 -7.21 10.82
CA VAL A 79 -0.50 -6.60 9.52
C VAL A 79 -1.50 -7.02 8.45
N CYS A 80 -1.75 -8.33 8.33
CA CYS A 80 -2.72 -8.87 7.37
C CYS A 80 -4.12 -8.27 7.55
N ARG A 81 -4.64 -8.22 8.79
CA ARG A 81 -5.96 -7.63 9.08
C ARG A 81 -6.03 -6.14 8.77
N ILE A 82 -4.95 -5.38 9.01
CA ILE A 82 -4.88 -3.96 8.66
C ILE A 82 -4.97 -3.79 7.15
N ILE A 83 -4.15 -4.53 6.39
CA ILE A 83 -4.12 -4.45 4.93
C ILE A 83 -5.47 -4.82 4.33
N GLN A 84 -6.08 -5.92 4.76
CA GLN A 84 -7.38 -6.35 4.26
C GLN A 84 -8.49 -5.32 4.50
N ARG A 85 -8.44 -4.60 5.64
CA ARG A 85 -9.49 -3.64 6.00
C ARG A 85 -9.29 -2.25 5.41
N LEU A 86 -8.05 -1.74 5.43
CA LEU A 86 -7.73 -0.37 4.98
C LEU A 86 -7.29 -0.30 3.52
N GLY A 87 -6.78 -1.40 2.95
CA GLY A 87 -6.38 -1.47 1.54
C GLY A 87 -7.47 -0.99 0.58
N PRO A 88 -8.72 -1.49 0.68
CA PRO A 88 -9.82 -1.02 -0.16
C PRO A 88 -10.15 0.46 0.01
N LEU A 89 -9.94 1.04 1.20
CA LEU A 89 -10.21 2.46 1.47
C LEU A 89 -9.14 3.38 0.86
N LEU A 90 -7.95 2.83 0.65
CA LEU A 90 -6.79 3.50 0.07
C LEU A 90 -6.64 3.21 -1.43
N ALA A 91 -7.39 2.24 -1.96
CA ALA A 91 -7.43 1.95 -3.38
C ALA A 91 -7.90 3.19 -4.14
N ILE A 92 -7.03 3.69 -5.01
CA ILE A 92 -7.38 4.71 -6.00
C ILE A 92 -8.18 4.01 -7.08
N GLU A 93 -9.18 4.72 -7.63
CA GLU A 93 -9.92 4.22 -8.79
C GLU A 93 -8.91 3.81 -9.87
N PRO A 94 -9.02 2.58 -10.39
CA PRO A 94 -8.00 2.09 -11.30
C PRO A 94 -7.93 2.98 -12.54
N THR A 95 -6.75 3.57 -12.82
CA THR A 95 -6.57 4.44 -13.99
C THR A 95 -6.99 3.70 -15.26
N PRO A 96 -7.78 4.35 -16.15
CA PRO A 96 -8.13 3.76 -17.43
C PRO A 96 -6.89 3.38 -18.21
N ARG A 97 -6.98 2.28 -18.96
CA ARG A 97 -5.87 1.73 -19.73
C ARG A 97 -5.40 2.78 -20.75
N SER A 98 -4.10 3.10 -20.74
CA SER A 98 -3.51 3.88 -21.83
C SER A 98 -3.44 3.00 -23.08
N ALA A 99 -3.96 3.49 -24.21
CA ALA A 99 -3.93 2.78 -25.49
C ALA A 99 -2.49 2.44 -25.92
N ASP A 100 -1.53 3.30 -25.56
CA ASP A 100 -0.10 3.18 -25.92
C ASP A 100 0.72 2.36 -24.92
N ALA A 101 0.08 1.51 -24.11
CA ALA A 101 0.78 0.75 -23.07
C ALA A 101 1.88 -0.18 -23.63
N THR A 102 1.78 -0.57 -24.90
CA THR A 102 2.71 -1.46 -25.61
C THR A 102 4.00 -0.77 -26.03
N ASP A 103 3.96 0.54 -26.32
CA ASP A 103 5.10 1.31 -26.82
C ASP A 103 5.84 2.07 -25.71
N ARG A 104 5.39 1.93 -24.45
CA ARG A 104 5.95 2.63 -23.30
C ARG A 104 6.72 1.67 -22.40
N LEU A 105 7.91 2.09 -21.99
CA LEU A 105 8.68 1.44 -20.94
C LEU A 105 8.02 1.69 -19.58
N TRP A 106 7.73 0.63 -18.83
CA TRP A 106 7.16 0.72 -17.49
C TRP A 106 8.20 0.33 -16.43
N ILE A 107 8.31 1.15 -15.40
CA ILE A 107 9.11 0.86 -14.20
C ILE A 107 8.14 0.55 -13.07
N VAL A 108 8.21 -0.67 -12.55
CA VAL A 108 7.42 -1.09 -11.38
C VAL A 108 8.40 -1.47 -10.29
N ASP A 109 8.31 -0.80 -9.15
CA ASP A 109 9.15 -1.04 -7.96
C ASP A 109 10.66 -1.06 -8.27
N GLY A 110 11.12 -0.17 -9.16
CA GLY A 110 12.52 -0.06 -9.57
C GLY A 110 12.99 -1.15 -10.55
N THR A 111 12.11 -2.06 -10.93
CA THR A 111 12.37 -3.09 -11.94
C THR A 111 11.86 -2.59 -13.29
N LEU A 112 12.72 -2.59 -14.31
CA LEU A 112 12.30 -2.39 -15.70
C LEU A 112 11.50 -3.62 -16.12
N ILE A 113 10.22 -3.39 -16.41
CA ILE A 113 9.32 -4.47 -16.79
C ILE A 113 9.01 -4.37 -18.28
N PRO A 114 9.47 -5.31 -19.12
CA PRO A 114 9.05 -5.37 -20.51
C PRO A 114 7.58 -5.78 -20.57
N VAL A 115 6.70 -4.83 -20.86
CA VAL A 115 5.28 -5.09 -21.08
C VAL A 115 5.12 -5.48 -22.54
N ARG A 116 5.01 -6.78 -22.83
CA ARG A 116 4.82 -7.29 -24.20
C ARG A 116 3.35 -7.18 -24.62
N ASP A 117 3.11 -7.06 -25.93
CA ASP A 117 1.78 -7.18 -26.53
C ASP A 117 1.05 -8.45 -26.04
N ARG A 118 -0.23 -8.30 -25.69
CA ARG A 118 -1.08 -9.34 -25.10
C ARG A 118 -1.68 -10.32 -26.10
N ASN A 119 -1.38 -10.19 -27.39
CA ASN A 119 -1.66 -11.26 -28.35
C ASN A 119 -0.91 -12.57 -28.02
N ILE A 120 0.15 -12.50 -27.21
CA ILE A 120 1.03 -13.65 -26.88
C ILE A 120 1.08 -13.95 -25.37
N GLY A 121 0.76 -13.00 -24.48
CA GLY A 121 0.94 -13.13 -23.02
C GLY A 121 -0.35 -13.08 -22.17
N ALA A 122 -0.52 -14.05 -21.25
CA ALA A 122 -1.68 -14.15 -20.35
C ALA A 122 -1.66 -13.10 -19.22
N SER A 123 -2.82 -12.69 -18.71
CA SER A 123 -2.91 -11.75 -17.58
C SER A 123 -2.40 -12.39 -16.28
N SER A 124 -1.63 -11.64 -15.48
CA SER A 124 -1.29 -12.07 -14.13
C SER A 124 -2.41 -11.73 -13.15
N ARG A 125 -2.50 -12.48 -12.05
CA ARG A 125 -3.54 -12.34 -11.02
C ARG A 125 -3.41 -11.05 -10.19
N ASN A 126 -2.20 -10.50 -10.10
CA ASN A 126 -1.89 -9.33 -9.25
C ASN A 126 -1.46 -8.09 -10.04
N TYR A 127 -1.03 -8.25 -11.30
CA TYR A 127 -0.55 -7.15 -12.14
C TYR A 127 -1.41 -7.03 -13.40
N ARG A 128 -1.92 -5.82 -13.62
CA ARG A 128 -2.73 -5.44 -14.78
C ARG A 128 -1.98 -5.44 -16.11
N CYS A 129 -0.64 -5.46 -16.06
CA CYS A 129 0.25 -5.74 -17.17
C CYS A 129 0.97 -7.06 -16.87
N SER A 130 0.98 -7.97 -17.84
CA SER A 130 1.80 -9.17 -17.75
C SER A 130 3.21 -8.83 -18.21
N ALA A 131 4.17 -9.33 -17.45
CA ALA A 131 5.58 -9.23 -17.72
C ALA A 131 6.11 -10.64 -17.88
N ASN A 132 6.82 -10.92 -18.96
CA ASN A 132 7.68 -12.09 -19.01
C ASN A 132 9.07 -11.63 -18.56
N VAL A 133 9.50 -12.10 -17.40
CA VAL A 133 10.91 -12.13 -16.99
C VAL A 133 11.49 -13.48 -17.35
#